data_AF-A0A517ZA45-F1
#
_entry.id   AF-A0A517ZA45-F1
#
_cell.length_a   1.000
_cell.length_b   1.000
_cell.length_c   1.000
_cell.angle_alpha   90.00
_cell.angle_beta   90.00
_cell.angle_gamma   90.00
#
_symmetry.space_group_name_H-M   'P 1'
#
loop_
_entity.id
_entity.type
_entity.pdbx_description
1 polymer ?
#
loop_
_entity_poly.entity_id
_entity_poly.type
_entity_poly.pdbx_seq_one_letter_code
_entity_poly.pdbx_strand_id
1 'polypeptide(L)'
;MTDEDSSLSEAPILTLVGRSGSPVTREAEQIVRRQRRCWNLWIASPDEFPFAADDRRAQTDLILFAVDHPDDIGIDVDAAWADAPLTRWLICRADWCDSTGRTRDRWPQSAHVPVSALAARLELEFDVLQNRRTPAAITADRNEVFAFGHPATPASPLQGVTVAWDGPDPTLGESVLAACRAAGAQVATSSVSNADVLLFDGDPWTATRQDALGRLTASVDAPAVVVQFGYLRLHQRAEALALGACAAIEKLVPEQELFDAILSVANGD
;
A
#
# COMPACT_ATOMS: atom_id res chain seq x y z
N MET A 1 -46.06 -10.29 7.09
CA MET A 1 -45.04 -11.16 6.48
C MET A 1 -43.97 -10.21 6.01
N THR A 2 -42.99 -10.01 6.89
CA THR A 2 -41.93 -9.00 6.80
C THR A 2 -40.91 -9.44 5.77
N ASP A 3 -40.78 -8.67 4.70
CA ASP A 3 -39.80 -8.82 3.62
C ASP A 3 -38.52 -8.06 4.02
N GLU A 4 -37.92 -8.45 5.15
CA GLU A 4 -36.74 -7.80 5.74
C GLU A 4 -35.48 -8.69 5.74
N ASP A 5 -35.39 -9.67 4.83
CA ASP A 5 -34.30 -10.65 4.83
C ASP A 5 -33.60 -10.85 3.47
N SER A 6 -33.68 -9.85 2.56
CA SER A 6 -33.08 -9.92 1.21
C SER A 6 -31.95 -8.90 0.96
N SER A 7 -31.35 -8.31 1.99
CA SER A 7 -30.27 -7.32 1.84
C SER A 7 -28.90 -7.78 2.34
N LEU A 8 -28.64 -9.08 2.37
CA LEU A 8 -27.25 -9.54 2.30
C LEU A 8 -26.78 -9.26 0.87
N SER A 9 -26.21 -8.06 0.67
CA SER A 9 -25.51 -7.68 -0.56
C SER A 9 -24.64 -8.85 -1.00
N GLU A 10 -24.92 -9.45 -2.15
CA GLU A 10 -24.00 -10.38 -2.78
C GLU A 10 -22.64 -9.67 -2.89
N ALA A 11 -21.57 -10.36 -2.50
CA ALA A 11 -20.23 -9.80 -2.58
C ALA A 11 -19.93 -9.41 -4.04
N PRO A 12 -19.29 -8.25 -4.30
CA PRO A 12 -18.92 -7.85 -5.65
C PRO A 12 -18.10 -8.92 -6.38
N ILE A 13 -18.25 -9.00 -7.69
CA ILE A 13 -17.56 -9.94 -8.55
C ILE A 13 -16.24 -9.32 -9.03
N LEU A 14 -15.13 -10.02 -8.75
CA LEU A 14 -13.80 -9.68 -9.21
C LEU A 14 -13.31 -10.75 -10.17
N THR A 15 -12.95 -10.33 -11.38
CA THR A 15 -12.29 -11.22 -12.36
C THR A 15 -10.80 -10.88 -12.47
N LEU A 16 -9.95 -11.81 -12.03
CA LEU A 16 -8.51 -11.75 -12.20
C LEU A 16 -8.13 -12.32 -13.56
N VAL A 17 -7.52 -11.50 -14.41
CA VAL A 17 -6.99 -11.90 -15.71
C VAL A 17 -5.47 -11.89 -15.66
N GLY A 18 -4.84 -13.03 -15.88
CA GLY A 18 -3.39 -13.16 -15.80
C GLY A 18 -2.84 -14.43 -16.44
N ARG A 19 -1.58 -14.40 -16.84
CA ARG A 19 -0.93 -15.55 -17.49
C ARG A 19 -0.70 -16.66 -16.47
N SER A 20 -1.08 -17.90 -16.81
CA SER A 20 -0.78 -19.05 -15.95
C SER A 20 0.73 -19.17 -15.67
N GLY A 21 1.09 -19.35 -14.39
CA GLY A 21 2.48 -19.49 -13.96
C GLY A 21 3.25 -18.18 -13.71
N SER A 22 2.70 -17.04 -14.11
CA SER A 22 3.23 -15.70 -13.84
C SER A 22 3.40 -15.45 -12.32
N PRO A 23 4.57 -14.96 -11.85
CA PRO A 23 4.77 -14.56 -10.46
C PRO A 23 3.75 -13.52 -9.98
N VAL A 24 3.52 -12.44 -10.74
CA VAL A 24 2.55 -11.41 -10.33
C VAL A 24 1.12 -11.94 -10.32
N THR A 25 0.75 -12.81 -11.26
CA THR A 25 -0.59 -13.43 -11.28
C THR A 25 -0.79 -14.29 -10.03
N ARG A 26 0.21 -15.08 -9.65
CA ARG A 26 0.16 -15.91 -8.44
C ARG A 26 0.06 -15.06 -7.18
N GLU A 27 0.82 -13.98 -7.10
CA GLU A 27 0.81 -13.07 -5.95
C GLU A 27 -0.53 -12.32 -5.84
N ALA A 28 -1.03 -11.77 -6.95
CA ALA A 28 -2.34 -11.12 -7.01
C ALA A 28 -3.45 -12.10 -6.62
N GLU A 29 -3.43 -13.34 -7.13
CA GLU A 29 -4.39 -14.38 -6.74
C GLU A 29 -4.33 -14.66 -5.23
N GLN A 30 -3.14 -14.78 -4.65
CA GLN A 30 -2.99 -14.98 -3.20
C GLN A 30 -3.56 -13.81 -2.39
N ILE A 31 -3.30 -12.57 -2.81
CA ILE A 31 -3.83 -11.36 -2.16
C ILE A 31 -5.36 -11.36 -2.21
N VAL A 32 -5.96 -11.55 -3.40
CA VAL A 32 -7.42 -11.55 -3.55
C VAL A 32 -8.06 -12.70 -2.76
N ARG A 33 -7.46 -13.90 -2.76
CA ARG A 33 -7.96 -15.05 -1.98
C ARG A 33 -7.93 -14.83 -0.47
N ARG A 34 -6.99 -14.02 0.05
CA ARG A 34 -6.99 -13.62 1.47
C ARG A 34 -8.19 -12.71 1.79
N GLN A 35 -8.65 -11.94 0.80
CA GLN A 35 -9.83 -11.08 0.87
C GLN A 35 -11.14 -11.75 0.38
N ARG A 36 -11.18 -13.08 0.23
CA ARG A 36 -12.35 -13.82 -0.33
C ARG A 36 -13.70 -13.61 0.38
N ARG A 37 -13.70 -13.05 1.59
CA ARG A 37 -14.94 -12.69 2.29
C ARG A 37 -15.61 -11.46 1.68
N CYS A 38 -14.87 -10.69 0.91
CA CYS A 38 -15.31 -9.44 0.29
C CYS A 38 -15.55 -9.58 -1.22
N TRP A 39 -15.12 -10.68 -1.86
CA TRP A 39 -15.13 -10.82 -3.31
C TRP A 39 -15.56 -12.20 -3.78
N ASN A 40 -16.40 -12.23 -4.81
CA ASN A 40 -16.63 -13.40 -5.64
C ASN A 40 -15.56 -13.45 -6.74
N LEU A 41 -14.55 -14.32 -6.58
CA LEU A 41 -13.38 -14.37 -7.46
C LEU A 41 -13.56 -15.32 -8.66
N TRP A 42 -13.30 -14.79 -9.85
CA TRP A 42 -13.16 -15.51 -11.10
C TRP A 42 -11.72 -15.36 -11.61
N ILE A 43 -11.19 -16.39 -12.25
CA ILE A 43 -9.85 -16.36 -12.84
C ILE A 43 -9.98 -16.67 -14.32
N ALA A 44 -9.29 -15.89 -15.14
CA ALA A 44 -9.22 -16.06 -16.59
C ALA A 44 -7.79 -15.85 -17.09
N SER A 45 -7.47 -16.47 -18.21
CA SER A 45 -6.27 -16.19 -18.99
C SER A 45 -6.49 -14.96 -19.90
N PRO A 46 -5.41 -14.29 -20.34
CA PRO A 46 -5.54 -13.14 -21.24
C PRO A 46 -6.24 -13.47 -22.57
N ASP A 47 -6.11 -14.70 -23.07
CA ASP A 47 -6.70 -15.14 -24.34
C ASP A 47 -8.22 -15.37 -24.24
N GLU A 48 -8.76 -15.45 -23.02
CA GLU A 48 -10.20 -15.55 -22.77
C GLU A 48 -10.88 -14.18 -22.71
N PHE A 49 -10.11 -13.10 -22.79
CA PHE A 49 -10.61 -11.73 -22.70
C PHE A 49 -10.52 -11.02 -24.07
N PRO A 50 -11.55 -10.26 -24.52
CA PRO A 50 -12.78 -9.91 -23.81
C PRO A 50 -13.76 -11.08 -23.69
N PHE A 51 -14.55 -11.08 -22.63
CA PHE A 51 -15.55 -12.13 -22.38
C PHE A 51 -16.75 -11.96 -23.31
N ALA A 52 -17.29 -13.07 -23.79
CA ALA A 52 -18.55 -13.04 -24.54
C ALA A 52 -19.70 -12.52 -23.67
N ALA A 53 -20.70 -11.87 -24.27
CA ALA A 53 -21.80 -11.24 -23.53
C ALA A 53 -22.65 -12.22 -22.68
N ASP A 54 -22.65 -13.51 -23.03
CA ASP A 54 -23.30 -14.58 -22.29
C ASP A 54 -22.41 -15.23 -21.22
N ASP A 55 -21.12 -14.89 -21.18
CA ASP A 55 -20.21 -15.28 -20.12
C ASP A 55 -20.54 -14.50 -18.84
N ARG A 56 -20.73 -15.22 -17.74
CA ARG A 56 -20.97 -14.61 -16.44
C ARG A 56 -19.83 -13.69 -15.96
N ARG A 57 -18.60 -13.90 -16.46
CA ARG A 57 -17.45 -13.00 -16.23
C ARG A 57 -17.65 -11.62 -16.83
N ALA A 58 -18.52 -11.47 -17.83
CA ALA A 58 -18.88 -10.17 -18.39
C ALA A 58 -19.68 -9.30 -17.41
N GLN A 59 -20.26 -9.89 -16.35
CA GLN A 59 -21.02 -9.19 -15.30
C GLN A 59 -20.15 -8.79 -14.10
N THR A 60 -18.82 -8.72 -14.29
CA THR A 60 -17.90 -8.43 -13.20
C THR A 60 -17.92 -6.94 -12.83
N ASP A 61 -17.87 -6.66 -11.53
CA ASP A 61 -17.82 -5.29 -11.00
C ASP A 61 -16.41 -4.70 -11.12
N LEU A 62 -15.39 -5.56 -10.99
CA LEU A 62 -13.97 -5.23 -11.07
C LEU A 62 -13.21 -6.24 -11.93
N ILE A 63 -12.42 -5.74 -12.89
CA ILE A 63 -11.41 -6.53 -13.63
C ILE A 63 -10.03 -6.16 -13.12
N LEU A 64 -9.26 -7.16 -12.72
CA LEU A 64 -7.88 -7.03 -12.29
C LEU A 64 -6.96 -7.73 -13.31
N PHE A 65 -6.15 -6.96 -14.04
CA PHE A 65 -5.10 -7.50 -14.89
C PHE A 65 -3.80 -7.65 -14.12
N ALA A 66 -3.24 -8.85 -14.08
CA ALA A 66 -1.93 -9.12 -13.48
C ALA A 66 -0.86 -9.22 -14.58
N VAL A 67 0.12 -8.31 -14.53
CA VAL A 67 1.03 -7.99 -15.65
C VAL A 67 2.48 -8.06 -15.21
N ASP A 68 3.21 -9.08 -15.63
CA ASP A 68 4.64 -9.22 -15.32
C ASP A 68 5.48 -8.25 -16.16
N HIS A 69 5.23 -8.18 -17.47
CA HIS A 69 5.90 -7.29 -18.41
C HIS A 69 4.89 -6.40 -19.16
N PRO A 70 5.20 -5.13 -19.49
CA PRO A 70 4.29 -4.25 -20.23
C PRO A 70 3.88 -4.79 -21.61
N ASP A 71 4.71 -5.67 -22.18
CA ASP A 71 4.47 -6.29 -23.48
C ASP A 71 3.81 -7.69 -23.34
N ASP A 72 3.58 -8.17 -22.11
CA ASP A 72 2.97 -9.50 -21.89
C ASP A 72 1.50 -9.58 -22.27
N ILE A 73 0.89 -8.43 -22.57
CA ILE A 73 -0.53 -8.34 -22.85
C ILE A 73 -0.77 -7.78 -24.24
N GLY A 74 -1.24 -8.66 -25.12
CA GLY A 74 -1.89 -8.29 -26.38
C GLY A 74 -3.33 -7.79 -26.19
N ILE A 75 -3.72 -7.40 -24.97
CA ILE A 75 -5.06 -6.88 -24.70
C ILE A 75 -5.18 -5.51 -25.34
N ASP A 76 -6.16 -5.43 -26.24
CA ASP A 76 -6.62 -4.20 -26.82
C ASP A 76 -7.45 -3.45 -25.76
N VAL A 77 -6.81 -2.47 -25.13
CA VAL A 77 -7.40 -1.66 -24.05
C VAL A 77 -8.64 -0.91 -24.51
N ASP A 78 -8.60 -0.41 -25.75
CA ASP A 78 -9.68 0.38 -26.31
C ASP A 78 -10.91 -0.51 -26.54
N ALA A 79 -10.70 -1.73 -27.05
CA ALA A 79 -11.76 -2.74 -27.18
C ALA A 79 -12.28 -3.20 -25.81
N ALA A 80 -11.38 -3.44 -24.85
CA ALA A 80 -11.73 -3.86 -23.49
C ALA A 80 -12.70 -2.89 -22.79
N TRP A 81 -12.42 -1.58 -22.90
CA TRP A 81 -13.29 -0.56 -22.34
C TRP A 81 -14.58 -0.35 -23.11
N ALA A 82 -14.56 -0.52 -24.43
CA ALA A 82 -15.77 -0.45 -25.22
C ALA A 82 -16.77 -1.54 -24.79
N ASP A 83 -16.27 -2.73 -24.45
CA ASP A 83 -17.08 -3.87 -24.05
C ASP A 83 -17.58 -3.78 -22.60
N ALA A 84 -16.81 -3.17 -21.69
CA ALA A 84 -17.17 -3.04 -20.27
C ALA A 84 -16.94 -1.62 -19.71
N PRO A 85 -17.67 -0.60 -20.22
CA PRO A 85 -17.42 0.80 -19.88
C PRO A 85 -17.83 1.17 -18.44
N LEU A 86 -18.68 0.36 -17.81
CA LEU A 86 -19.13 0.57 -16.43
C LEU A 86 -18.36 -0.28 -15.42
N THR A 87 -17.58 -1.25 -15.88
CA THR A 87 -16.75 -2.09 -15.03
C THR A 87 -15.56 -1.27 -14.53
N ARG A 88 -15.15 -1.52 -13.28
CA ARG A 88 -13.93 -0.93 -12.73
C ARG A 88 -12.72 -1.73 -13.16
N TRP A 89 -11.58 -1.06 -13.35
CA TRP A 89 -10.38 -1.69 -13.90
C TRP A 89 -9.17 -1.42 -13.02
N LEU A 90 -8.39 -2.46 -12.75
CA LEU A 90 -7.09 -2.38 -12.11
C LEU A 90 -6.05 -3.15 -12.93
N ILE A 91 -4.82 -2.64 -12.91
CA ILE A 91 -3.66 -3.21 -13.58
C ILE A 91 -2.58 -3.37 -12.52
N CYS A 92 -2.49 -4.58 -12.00
CA CYS A 92 -1.49 -5.01 -11.04
C CYS A 92 -0.19 -5.32 -11.75
N ARG A 93 0.88 -4.61 -11.40
CA ARG A 93 2.20 -4.74 -12.00
C ARG A 93 3.23 -5.26 -11.02
N ALA A 94 4.19 -6.04 -11.52
CA ALA A 94 5.39 -6.39 -10.77
C ALA A 94 6.30 -5.16 -10.59
N ASP A 95 7.13 -5.17 -9.54
CA ASP A 95 8.01 -4.06 -9.13
C ASP A 95 8.93 -3.53 -10.25
N TRP A 96 9.38 -4.40 -11.16
CA TRP A 96 10.21 -4.00 -12.31
C TRP A 96 9.47 -3.02 -13.25
N CYS A 97 8.15 -3.13 -13.31
CA CYS A 97 7.28 -2.38 -14.22
C CYS A 97 6.81 -1.03 -13.66
N ASP A 98 7.17 -0.68 -12.42
CA ASP A 98 6.81 0.62 -11.82
C ASP A 98 7.40 1.79 -12.59
N SER A 99 8.59 1.60 -13.17
CA SER A 99 9.20 2.57 -14.09
C SER A 99 8.42 2.73 -15.41
N THR A 100 7.71 1.70 -15.87
CA THR A 100 6.96 1.71 -17.14
C THR A 100 5.62 2.44 -17.02
N GLY A 101 5.03 2.50 -15.82
CA GLY A 101 3.87 3.36 -15.54
C GLY A 101 4.16 4.85 -15.73
N ARG A 102 5.44 5.23 -15.82
CA ARG A 102 5.87 6.62 -15.99
C ARG A 102 6.03 7.04 -17.45
N THR A 103 6.16 6.09 -18.38
CA THR A 103 6.64 6.34 -19.76
C THR A 103 5.75 5.79 -20.88
N ARG A 104 4.76 4.94 -20.57
CA ARG A 104 3.84 4.38 -21.56
C ARG A 104 2.39 4.69 -21.18
N ASP A 105 1.77 5.57 -21.95
CA ASP A 105 0.40 6.11 -21.74
C ASP A 105 -0.72 5.18 -22.21
N ARG A 106 -0.49 3.86 -22.28
CA ARG A 106 -1.49 2.94 -22.82
C ARG A 106 -2.68 2.73 -21.88
N TRP A 107 -2.53 3.04 -20.61
CA TRP A 107 -3.56 2.87 -19.59
C TRP A 107 -3.68 4.14 -18.72
N PRO A 108 -4.86 4.48 -18.20
CA PRO A 108 -5.05 5.61 -17.31
C PRO A 108 -4.35 5.36 -16.00
N GLN A 109 -3.69 6.39 -15.50
CA GLN A 109 -2.92 6.34 -14.25
C GLN A 109 -3.75 5.83 -13.07
N SER A 110 -5.05 6.13 -13.03
CA SER A 110 -5.99 5.70 -12.00
C SER A 110 -6.21 4.19 -11.91
N ALA A 111 -5.92 3.44 -12.97
CA ALA A 111 -6.04 1.99 -13.00
C ALA A 111 -4.76 1.25 -12.57
N HIS A 112 -3.62 1.93 -12.45
CA HIS A 112 -2.37 1.26 -12.11
C HIS A 112 -2.25 1.03 -10.62
N VAL A 113 -1.75 -0.15 -10.26
CA VAL A 113 -1.40 -0.50 -8.88
C VAL A 113 -0.16 -1.41 -8.87
N PRO A 114 0.90 -1.09 -8.11
CA PRO A 114 1.99 -2.04 -7.90
C PRO A 114 1.47 -3.21 -7.05
N VAL A 115 1.99 -4.42 -7.28
CA VAL A 115 1.53 -5.61 -6.56
C VAL A 115 1.65 -5.46 -5.03
N SER A 116 2.68 -4.76 -4.57
CA SER A 116 2.90 -4.42 -3.16
C SER A 116 1.76 -3.60 -2.53
N ALA A 117 1.07 -2.77 -3.31
CA ALA A 117 -0.06 -1.95 -2.86
C ALA A 117 -1.43 -2.54 -3.23
N LEU A 118 -1.48 -3.71 -3.87
CA LEU A 118 -2.73 -4.30 -4.37
C LEU A 118 -3.75 -4.54 -3.25
N ALA A 119 -3.31 -5.04 -2.10
CA ALA A 119 -4.21 -5.34 -0.98
C ALA A 119 -4.99 -4.10 -0.52
N ALA A 120 -4.27 -3.00 -0.24
CA ALA A 120 -4.87 -1.73 0.15
C ALA A 120 -5.76 -1.16 -0.96
N ARG A 121 -5.35 -1.28 -2.23
CA ARG A 121 -6.16 -0.81 -3.35
C ARG A 121 -7.48 -1.58 -3.48
N LEU A 122 -7.47 -2.90 -3.30
CA LEU A 122 -8.69 -3.69 -3.34
C LEU A 122 -9.68 -3.29 -2.24
N GLU A 123 -9.20 -2.94 -1.05
CA GLU A 123 -10.07 -2.42 0.02
C GLU A 123 -10.75 -1.11 -0.39
N LEU A 124 -10.00 -0.20 -1.03
CA LEU A 124 -10.54 1.05 -1.58
C LEU A 124 -11.59 0.80 -2.66
N GLU A 125 -11.34 -0.13 -3.58
CA GLU A 125 -12.30 -0.47 -4.64
C GLU A 125 -13.55 -1.14 -4.07
N PHE A 126 -13.40 -1.98 -3.04
CA PHE A 126 -14.53 -2.55 -2.33
C PHE A 126 -15.39 -1.44 -1.71
N ASP A 127 -14.78 -0.46 -1.03
CA ASP A 127 -15.50 0.68 -0.48
C ASP A 127 -16.24 1.50 -1.53
N VAL A 128 -15.64 1.70 -2.70
CA VAL A 128 -16.29 2.36 -3.83
C VAL A 128 -17.51 1.58 -4.30
N LEU A 129 -17.38 0.26 -4.51
CA LEU A 129 -18.48 -0.58 -4.96
C LEU A 129 -19.62 -0.68 -3.93
N GLN A 130 -19.29 -0.52 -2.65
CA GLN A 130 -20.25 -0.42 -1.55
C GLN A 130 -20.81 1.00 -1.34
N ASN A 131 -20.52 1.94 -2.25
CA ASN A 131 -20.92 3.36 -2.16
C ASN A 131 -20.44 4.08 -0.88
N ARG A 132 -19.36 3.59 -0.24
CA ARG A 132 -18.75 4.19 0.95
C ARG A 132 -17.67 5.23 0.62
N ARG A 133 -17.21 5.26 -0.64
CA ARG A 133 -16.17 6.16 -1.11
C ARG A 133 -16.42 6.61 -2.55
N THR A 134 -16.09 7.86 -2.86
CA THR A 134 -16.11 8.37 -4.24
C THR A 134 -14.91 7.82 -5.01
N PRO A 135 -15.08 7.22 -6.20
CA PRO A 135 -13.96 6.72 -6.98
C PRO A 135 -13.07 7.85 -7.50
N ALA A 136 -11.78 7.56 -7.69
CA ALA A 136 -10.95 8.37 -8.57
C ALA A 136 -11.53 8.36 -9.98
N ALA A 137 -11.58 9.53 -10.63
CA ALA A 137 -11.96 9.63 -12.02
C ALA A 137 -11.00 8.82 -12.90
N ILE A 138 -11.50 8.23 -14.00
CA ILE A 138 -10.61 7.53 -14.93
C ILE A 138 -9.56 8.48 -15.53
N THR A 139 -9.94 9.76 -15.70
CA THR A 139 -9.08 10.85 -16.16
C THR A 139 -8.22 11.48 -15.06
N ALA A 140 -8.23 10.92 -13.85
CA ALA A 140 -7.51 11.50 -12.72
C ALA A 140 -6.01 11.56 -13.01
N ASP A 141 -5.39 12.68 -12.66
CA ASP A 141 -3.95 12.84 -12.76
C ASP A 141 -3.20 12.11 -11.62
N ARG A 142 -1.86 12.14 -11.65
CA ARG A 142 -1.04 11.46 -10.62
C ARG A 142 -1.34 11.94 -9.21
N ASN A 143 -1.60 13.24 -9.03
CA ASN A 143 -1.82 13.82 -7.71
C ASN A 143 -3.20 13.42 -7.19
N GLU A 144 -4.22 13.41 -8.04
CA GLU A 144 -5.57 12.96 -7.71
C GLU A 144 -5.59 11.46 -7.38
N VAL A 145 -4.87 10.64 -8.15
CA VAL A 145 -4.73 9.20 -7.86
C VAL A 145 -3.97 8.97 -6.55
N PHE A 146 -2.92 9.75 -6.30
CA PHE A 146 -2.19 9.69 -5.04
C PHE A 146 -3.09 10.07 -3.85
N ALA A 147 -3.80 11.18 -3.93
CA ALA A 147 -4.74 11.64 -2.89
C ALA A 147 -5.91 10.66 -2.70
N PHE A 148 -6.35 9.97 -3.75
CA PHE A 148 -7.34 8.91 -3.64
C PHE A 148 -6.81 7.72 -2.84
N GLY A 149 -5.55 7.33 -3.01
CA GLY A 149 -4.92 6.27 -2.19
C GLY A 149 -4.58 6.73 -0.77
N HIS A 150 -4.29 8.02 -0.61
CA HIS A 150 -3.78 8.62 0.62
C HIS A 150 -4.65 9.83 0.98
N PRO A 151 -5.86 9.60 1.52
CA PRO A 151 -6.74 10.70 1.89
C PRO A 151 -6.02 11.61 2.87
N ALA A 152 -6.28 12.92 2.78
CA ALA A 152 -5.69 13.89 3.69
C ALA A 152 -5.94 13.46 5.15
N THR A 153 -4.86 13.28 5.90
CA THR A 153 -4.91 13.05 7.34
C THR A 153 -5.55 14.26 8.04
N PRO A 154 -6.12 14.10 9.25
CA PRO A 154 -6.53 15.24 10.06
C PRO A 154 -5.36 16.23 10.19
N ALA A 155 -5.64 17.51 10.42
CA ALA A 155 -4.64 18.58 10.36
C ALA A 155 -3.39 18.39 11.27
N SER A 156 -3.41 17.42 12.19
CA SER A 156 -2.29 17.09 13.09
C SER A 156 -2.40 15.64 13.58
N PRO A 157 -2.08 14.62 12.76
CA PRO A 157 -2.25 13.22 13.17
C PRO A 157 -1.33 12.82 14.33
N LEU A 158 -0.20 13.51 14.51
CA LEU A 158 0.78 13.23 15.57
C LEU A 158 0.63 14.16 16.78
N GLN A 159 -0.53 14.83 16.93
CA GLN A 159 -0.78 15.73 18.05
C GLN A 159 -0.59 15.02 19.39
N GLY A 160 0.33 15.52 20.21
CA GLY A 160 0.62 14.96 21.54
C GLY A 160 1.68 13.85 21.55
N VAL A 161 2.22 13.47 20.38
CA VAL A 161 3.34 12.52 20.28
C VAL A 161 4.65 13.29 20.26
N THR A 162 5.62 12.83 21.04
CA THR A 162 7.01 13.32 21.05
C THR A 162 7.90 12.37 20.27
N VAL A 163 8.60 12.87 19.25
CA VAL A 163 9.49 12.09 18.40
C VAL A 163 10.95 12.51 18.55
N ALA A 164 11.86 11.55 18.43
CA ALA A 164 13.30 11.77 18.32
C ALA A 164 13.85 11.10 17.06
N TRP A 165 15.01 11.55 16.59
CA TRP A 165 15.75 10.95 15.48
C TRP A 165 17.11 10.45 15.97
N ASP A 166 17.49 9.23 15.60
CA ASP A 166 18.86 8.74 15.71
C ASP A 166 19.31 8.19 14.35
N GLY A 167 20.24 8.89 13.70
CA GLY A 167 20.74 8.49 12.39
C GLY A 167 22.01 9.23 11.99
N PRO A 168 22.82 8.64 11.10
CA PRO A 168 24.08 9.24 10.66
C PRO A 168 23.88 10.41 9.69
N ASP A 169 22.72 10.53 9.04
CA ASP A 169 22.38 11.63 8.13
C ASP A 169 21.54 12.70 8.86
N PRO A 170 22.13 13.85 9.24
CA PRO A 170 21.39 14.92 9.92
C PRO A 170 20.43 15.66 8.97
N THR A 171 20.68 15.66 7.66
CA THR A 171 19.81 16.34 6.68
C THR A 171 18.52 15.55 6.51
N LEU A 172 18.64 14.23 6.37
CA LEU A 172 17.49 13.34 6.39
C LEU A 172 16.71 13.47 7.70
N GLY A 173 17.41 13.44 8.84
CA GLY A 173 16.79 13.61 10.15
C GLY A 173 15.99 14.90 10.29
N GLU A 174 16.54 16.05 9.87
CA GLU A 174 15.81 17.32 9.87
C GLU A 174 14.58 17.29 8.96
N SER A 175 14.68 16.68 7.78
CA SER A 175 13.55 16.54 6.85
C SER A 175 12.42 15.73 7.46
N VAL A 176 12.74 14.56 8.05
CA VAL A 176 11.78 13.67 8.71
C VAL A 176 11.14 14.35 9.92
N LEU A 177 11.94 15.01 10.77
CA LEU A 177 11.45 15.73 11.94
C LEU A 177 10.61 16.96 11.55
N ALA A 178 10.92 17.64 10.44
CA ALA A 178 10.10 18.73 9.92
C ALA A 178 8.73 18.23 9.45
N ALA A 179 8.67 17.09 8.77
CA ALA A 179 7.40 16.44 8.40
C ALA A 179 6.59 16.06 9.65
N CYS A 180 7.22 15.47 10.66
CA CYS A 180 6.56 15.14 11.93
C CYS A 180 6.03 16.39 12.66
N ARG A 181 6.80 17.50 12.66
CA ARG A 181 6.36 18.80 13.21
C ARG A 181 5.15 19.35 12.46
N ALA A 182 5.15 19.28 11.13
CA ALA A 182 4.02 19.69 10.30
C ALA A 182 2.76 18.86 10.59
N ALA A 183 2.95 17.59 10.96
CA ALA A 183 1.90 16.68 11.41
C ALA A 183 1.51 16.83 12.90
N GLY A 184 2.07 17.81 13.64
CA GLY A 184 1.70 18.12 15.02
C GLY A 184 2.53 17.44 16.12
N ALA A 185 3.57 16.70 15.77
CA ALA A 185 4.47 16.09 16.75
C ALA A 185 5.36 17.12 17.45
N GLN A 186 5.71 16.85 18.71
CA GLN A 186 6.80 17.54 19.40
C GLN A 186 8.13 16.85 19.09
N VAL A 187 9.21 17.61 18.97
CA VAL A 187 10.56 17.06 18.70
C VAL A 187 11.40 17.15 19.96
N ALA A 188 11.93 16.02 20.42
CA ALA A 188 12.83 15.98 21.56
C ALA A 188 14.18 16.63 21.23
N THR A 189 14.57 17.66 21.97
CA THR A 189 15.78 18.48 21.70
C THR A 189 16.98 18.12 22.57
N SER A 190 16.80 17.37 23.65
CA SER A 190 17.81 17.22 24.72
C SER A 190 18.12 15.78 25.14
N SER A 191 17.19 14.83 24.98
CA SER A 191 17.47 13.40 25.16
C SER A 191 16.47 12.51 24.44
N VAL A 192 16.97 11.45 23.81
CA VAL A 192 16.16 10.40 23.17
C VAL A 192 15.21 9.71 24.15
N SER A 193 15.58 9.65 25.44
CA SER A 193 14.80 9.03 26.51
C SER A 193 13.49 9.74 26.88
N ASN A 194 13.25 10.96 26.36
CA ASN A 194 12.02 11.72 26.63
C ASN A 194 11.05 11.69 25.45
N ALA A 195 11.37 10.94 24.39
CA ALA A 195 10.45 10.76 23.26
C ALA A 195 9.50 9.59 23.54
N ASP A 196 8.29 9.67 22.99
CA ASP A 196 7.39 8.52 22.91
C ASP A 196 7.91 7.54 21.85
N VAL A 197 8.43 8.09 20.74
CA VAL A 197 8.93 7.32 19.59
C VAL A 197 10.31 7.79 19.14
N LEU A 198 11.23 6.84 18.97
CA LEU A 198 12.52 7.04 18.31
C LEU A 198 12.45 6.55 16.86
N LEU A 199 12.69 7.46 15.94
CA LEU A 199 12.94 7.16 14.53
C LEU A 199 14.43 6.84 14.36
N PHE A 200 14.74 5.58 14.09
CA PHE A 200 16.10 5.07 13.98
C PHE A 200 16.48 4.84 12.52
N ASP A 201 17.54 5.49 12.05
CA ASP A 201 18.10 5.24 10.73
C ASP A 201 18.88 3.93 10.72
N GLY A 202 18.36 2.96 9.97
CA GLY A 202 18.97 1.65 9.74
C GLY A 202 20.08 1.64 8.71
N ASP A 203 20.33 2.71 7.95
CA ASP A 203 21.36 2.70 6.91
C ASP A 203 22.70 3.32 7.37
N PRO A 204 23.84 2.66 7.09
CA PRO A 204 23.95 1.29 6.60
C PRO A 204 23.67 0.25 7.70
N TRP A 205 22.99 -0.85 7.34
CA TRP A 205 22.61 -1.93 8.29
C TRP A 205 23.80 -2.83 8.65
N THR A 206 24.74 -2.26 9.38
CA THR A 206 25.99 -2.89 9.82
C THR A 206 25.87 -3.46 11.23
N ALA A 207 26.79 -4.35 11.63
CA ALA A 207 26.85 -4.87 13.00
C ALA A 207 26.89 -3.75 14.06
N THR A 208 27.68 -2.69 13.83
CA THR A 208 27.72 -1.51 14.72
C THR A 208 26.35 -0.87 14.89
N ARG A 209 25.55 -0.83 13.83
CA ARG A 209 24.24 -0.19 13.84
C ARG A 209 23.17 -1.08 14.46
N GLN A 210 23.25 -2.39 14.22
CA GLN A 210 22.47 -3.41 14.92
C GLN A 210 22.75 -3.39 16.43
N ASP A 211 24.02 -3.33 16.84
CA ASP A 211 24.41 -3.23 18.24
C ASP A 211 23.91 -1.92 18.89
N ALA A 212 23.89 -0.81 18.14
CA ALA A 212 23.35 0.45 18.61
C ALA A 212 21.84 0.35 18.87
N LEU A 213 21.09 -0.24 17.94
CA LEU A 213 19.66 -0.51 18.12
C LEU A 213 19.43 -1.41 19.33
N GLY A 214 20.14 -2.53 19.44
CA GLY A 214 19.98 -3.48 20.54
C GLY A 214 20.29 -2.89 21.91
N ARG A 215 21.25 -1.95 22.00
CA ARG A 215 21.51 -1.22 23.26
C ARG A 215 20.40 -0.23 23.59
N LEU A 216 19.84 0.45 22.60
CA LEU A 216 18.76 1.42 22.79
C LEU A 216 17.50 0.72 23.29
N THR A 217 17.10 -0.38 22.63
CA THR A 217 15.88 -1.13 22.95
C THR A 217 15.97 -1.95 24.24
N ALA A 218 17.18 -2.29 24.70
CA ALA A 218 17.39 -2.99 25.97
C ALA A 218 17.29 -2.09 27.21
N SER A 219 17.21 -0.76 27.05
CA SER A 219 17.04 0.17 28.17
C SER A 219 15.62 0.07 28.77
N VAL A 220 15.50 0.12 30.10
CA VAL A 220 14.21 0.06 30.79
C VAL A 220 13.29 1.22 30.40
N ASP A 221 13.88 2.38 30.15
CA ASP A 221 13.18 3.61 29.74
C ASP A 221 13.37 3.89 28.23
N ALA A 222 13.50 2.84 27.42
CA ALA A 222 13.62 2.99 25.97
C ALA A 222 12.31 3.50 25.35
N PRO A 223 12.34 4.50 24.46
CA PRO A 223 11.17 4.85 23.66
C PRO A 223 10.81 3.71 22.70
N ALA A 224 9.57 3.70 22.19
CA ALA A 224 9.21 2.79 21.12
C ALA A 224 10.04 3.11 19.85
N VAL A 225 10.56 2.09 19.16
CA VAL A 225 11.50 2.32 18.04
C VAL A 225 10.88 1.95 16.70
N VAL A 226 10.89 2.90 15.77
CA VAL A 226 10.59 2.68 14.34
C VAL A 226 11.90 2.77 13.57
N VAL A 227 12.31 1.68 12.93
CA VAL A 227 13.52 1.65 12.10
C VAL A 227 13.17 2.01 10.65
N GLN A 228 13.94 2.92 10.05
CA GLN A 228 13.78 3.32 8.65
C GLN A 228 14.95 2.83 7.80
N PHE A 229 14.64 2.22 6.65
CA PHE A 229 15.61 1.73 5.67
C PHE A 229 15.41 2.39 4.31
N GLY A 230 16.47 2.71 3.59
CA GLY A 230 16.38 3.26 2.24
C GLY A 230 15.73 2.28 1.26
N TYR A 231 15.95 0.99 1.47
CA TYR A 231 15.27 -0.11 0.78
C TYR A 231 15.13 -1.28 1.74
N LEU A 232 13.90 -1.61 2.14
CA LEU A 232 13.65 -2.57 3.22
C LEU A 232 13.60 -4.00 2.68
N ARG A 233 14.59 -4.81 3.04
CA ARG A 233 14.56 -6.25 2.75
C ARG A 233 13.91 -7.03 3.87
N LEU A 234 13.25 -8.14 3.54
CA LEU A 234 12.57 -9.01 4.51
C LEU A 234 13.47 -9.46 5.69
N HIS A 235 14.75 -9.76 5.42
CA HIS A 235 15.68 -10.15 6.50
C HIS A 235 16.03 -8.98 7.41
N GLN A 236 16.21 -7.77 6.87
CA GLN A 236 16.49 -6.57 7.67
C GLN A 236 15.31 -6.23 8.59
N ARG A 237 14.07 -6.37 8.08
CA ARG A 237 12.85 -6.26 8.89
C ARG A 237 12.88 -7.25 10.05
N ALA A 238 13.10 -8.53 9.76
CA ALA A 238 13.12 -9.58 10.78
C ALA A 238 14.21 -9.35 11.84
N GLU A 239 15.40 -8.92 11.42
CA GLU A 239 16.51 -8.60 12.31
C GLU A 239 16.22 -7.38 13.20
N ALA A 240 15.68 -6.30 12.64
CA ALA A 240 15.32 -5.10 13.40
C ALA A 240 14.28 -5.42 14.50
N LEU A 241 13.25 -6.20 14.15
CA LEU A 241 12.24 -6.65 15.11
C LEU A 241 12.84 -7.58 16.17
N ALA A 242 13.75 -8.48 15.79
CA ALA A 242 14.43 -9.36 16.76
C ALA A 242 15.33 -8.59 17.73
N LEU A 243 15.82 -7.41 17.33
CA LEU A 243 16.57 -6.49 18.18
C LEU A 243 15.67 -5.56 19.01
N GLY A 244 14.34 -5.74 18.99
CA GLY A 244 13.40 -5.00 19.82
C GLY A 244 12.82 -3.74 19.19
N ALA A 245 13.00 -3.52 17.88
CA ALA A 245 12.22 -2.49 17.19
C ALA A 245 10.73 -2.87 17.17
N CYS A 246 9.87 -1.87 17.29
CA CYS A 246 8.41 -2.06 17.22
C CYS A 246 7.95 -2.14 15.76
N ALA A 247 8.58 -1.39 14.86
CA ALA A 247 8.30 -1.40 13.43
C ALA A 247 9.56 -1.18 12.59
N ALA A 248 9.51 -1.62 11.34
CA ALA A 248 10.52 -1.33 10.33
C ALA A 248 9.85 -0.98 9.00
N ILE A 249 10.17 0.18 8.45
CA ILE A 249 9.56 0.77 7.25
C ILE A 249 10.64 1.26 6.27
N GLU A 250 10.25 1.59 5.04
CA GLU A 250 11.15 2.25 4.09
C GLU A 250 11.18 3.77 4.34
N LYS A 251 12.29 4.44 4.03
CA LYS A 251 12.45 5.90 4.11
C LYS A 251 11.64 6.63 3.04
N LEU A 252 11.33 5.94 1.94
CA LEU A 252 10.61 6.48 0.79
C LEU A 252 9.13 6.14 0.79
N VAL A 253 8.60 5.60 1.90
CA VAL A 253 7.16 5.45 2.07
C VAL A 253 6.47 6.83 2.05
N PRO A 254 5.19 6.90 1.66
CA PRO A 254 4.39 8.10 1.85
C PRO A 254 4.45 8.57 3.31
N GLU A 255 4.45 9.89 3.54
CA GLU A 255 4.50 10.46 4.90
C GLU A 255 3.41 9.89 5.81
N GLN A 256 2.25 9.57 5.25
CA GLN A 256 1.16 8.93 5.98
C GLN A 256 1.58 7.59 6.61
N GLU A 257 2.31 6.75 5.89
CA GLU A 257 2.74 5.45 6.39
C GLU A 257 3.77 5.61 7.53
N LEU A 258 4.63 6.64 7.45
CA LEU A 258 5.47 7.03 8.58
C LEU A 258 4.63 7.44 9.80
N PHE A 259 3.59 8.25 9.60
CA PHE A 259 2.73 8.71 10.70
C PHE A 259 1.93 7.56 11.32
N ASP A 260 1.40 6.66 10.49
CA ASP A 260 0.68 5.46 10.94
C ASP A 260 1.61 4.54 11.74
N ALA A 261 2.86 4.35 11.28
CA ALA A 261 3.86 3.60 12.02
C ALA A 261 4.18 4.25 13.38
N ILE A 262 4.34 5.58 13.43
CA ILE A 262 4.56 6.32 14.68
C ILE A 262 3.37 6.13 15.64
N LEU A 263 2.14 6.28 15.16
CA LEU A 263 0.93 6.17 15.98
C LEU A 263 0.71 4.76 16.51
N SER A 264 0.89 3.74 15.67
CA SER A 264 0.78 2.34 16.06
C SER A 264 1.73 2.03 17.22
N VAL A 265 2.99 2.47 17.14
CA VAL A 265 3.96 2.16 18.19
C VAL A 265 3.79 3.04 19.43
N ALA A 266 3.33 4.29 19.29
CA ALA A 266 3.08 5.18 20.42
C ALA A 266 1.89 4.74 21.27
N ASN A 267 0.86 4.16 20.65
CA ASN A 267 -0.33 3.68 21.34
C ASN A 267 -0.17 2.26 21.93
N GLY A 268 0.88 1.54 21.54
CA GLY A 268 1.16 0.17 21.99
C GLY A 268 0.31 -0.91 21.30
N ASP A 269 -0.10 -0.66 20.05
CA ASP A 269 -0.86 -1.60 19.20
C ASP A 269 0.04 -2.64 18.50
#